data_AF-A0AAV4ABB6-F1
#
_entry.id   AF-A0AAV4ABB6-F1
#
_cell.length_a   1.000
_cell.length_b   1.000
_cell.length_c   1.000
_cell.angle_alpha   90.00
_cell.angle_beta   90.00
_cell.angle_gamma   90.00
#
_symmetry.space_group_name_H-M   'P 1'
#
loop_
_entity.id
_entity.type
_entity.pdbx_description
1 polymer ?
#
loop_
_entity_poly.entity_id
_entity_poly.type
_entity_poly.pdbx_seq_one_letter_code
_entity_poly.pdbx_strand_id
1 'polypeptide(L)'
;MVEDNLSAYLNVDVLRSIKPNFLSPNTTSHLQPCDQGIINFFKRVYGTQPVRKYVDHSKDKVSSASTQPTSSETFRISVLYALYDMRAAWDKVTEQTTTKK
;
A
#
# COMPACT_ATOMS: atom_id res chain seq x y z
N MET A 1 -6.62 -1.00 22.63
CA MET A 1 -6.43 -1.01 21.16
C MET A 1 -7.65 -0.34 20.55
N VAL A 2 -7.46 0.58 19.60
CA VAL A 2 -8.56 1.27 18.91
C VAL A 2 -8.68 0.66 17.53
N GLU A 3 -9.80 0.02 17.26
CA GLU A 3 -10.05 -0.73 16.02
C GLU A 3 -11.29 -0.21 15.32
N ASP A 4 -11.38 -0.50 14.03
CA ASP A 4 -12.60 -0.30 13.25
C ASP A 4 -13.69 -1.27 13.71
N ASN A 5 -14.95 -0.88 13.50
CA ASN A 5 -16.12 -1.68 13.91
C ASN A 5 -16.41 -2.83 12.92
N LEU A 6 -15.37 -3.57 12.52
CA LEU A 6 -15.49 -4.71 11.62
C LEU A 6 -15.95 -5.94 12.39
N SER A 7 -16.93 -6.68 11.84
CA SER A 7 -17.53 -7.85 12.50
C SER A 7 -16.55 -8.98 12.79
N ALA A 8 -15.41 -9.04 12.07
CA ALA A 8 -14.34 -10.01 12.32
C ALA A 8 -13.71 -9.87 13.72
N TYR A 9 -13.80 -8.69 14.35
CA TYR A 9 -13.28 -8.44 15.69
C TYR A 9 -14.24 -8.83 16.82
N LEU A 10 -15.44 -9.37 16.53
CA LEU A 10 -16.40 -9.76 17.57
C LEU A 10 -15.96 -10.97 18.40
N ASN A 11 -15.02 -11.79 17.92
CA ASN A 11 -14.43 -12.90 18.69
C ASN A 11 -13.34 -12.39 19.64
N VAL A 12 -13.76 -11.62 20.64
CA VAL A 12 -12.90 -10.99 21.67
C VAL A 12 -12.34 -11.97 22.71
N ASP A 13 -12.79 -13.23 22.72
CA ASP A 13 -12.36 -14.25 23.69
C ASP A 13 -10.87 -14.59 23.64
N VAL A 14 -10.16 -14.16 22.58
CA VAL A 14 -8.72 -14.39 22.41
C VAL A 14 -7.88 -13.29 23.08
N LEU A 15 -8.46 -12.13 23.41
CA LEU A 15 -7.75 -10.98 23.97
C LEU A 15 -7.76 -11.01 25.51
N ARG A 16 -6.76 -11.66 26.12
CA ARG A 16 -6.69 -11.87 27.58
C ARG A 16 -6.34 -10.63 28.42
N SER A 17 -5.73 -9.61 27.82
CA SER A 17 -5.18 -8.46 28.59
C SER A 17 -5.42 -7.09 27.96
N ILE A 18 -6.12 -7.03 26.82
CA ILE A 18 -6.37 -5.79 26.10
C ILE A 18 -7.88 -5.65 25.91
N LYS A 19 -8.42 -4.50 26.33
CA LYS A 19 -9.81 -4.13 26.03
C LYS A 19 -9.85 -3.43 24.67
N PRO A 20 -10.58 -3.97 23.68
CA PRO A 20 -10.82 -3.26 22.43
C PRO A 20 -11.81 -2.13 22.68
N ASN A 21 -11.53 -0.94 22.12
CA ASN A 21 -12.47 0.17 22.07
C ASN A 21 -12.91 0.33 20.62
N PHE A 22 -14.19 0.08 20.36
CA PHE A 22 -14.76 0.26 19.04
C PHE A 22 -15.08 1.72 18.78
N LEU A 23 -14.70 2.20 17.61
CA LEU A 23 -15.03 3.53 17.15
C LEU A 23 -16.49 3.64 16.74
N SER A 24 -17.07 4.83 16.90
CA SER A 24 -18.38 5.11 16.35
C SER A 24 -18.33 5.04 14.81
N PRO A 25 -19.45 4.72 14.15
CA PRO A 25 -19.50 4.63 12.69
C PRO A 25 -18.91 5.89 12.02
N ASN A 26 -18.17 5.69 10.93
CA ASN A 26 -17.57 6.74 10.10
C ASN A 26 -16.50 7.62 10.77
N THR A 27 -15.93 7.22 11.91
CA THR A 27 -14.87 8.01 12.58
C THR A 27 -13.44 7.50 12.33
N THR A 28 -13.30 6.33 11.71
CA THR A 28 -12.02 5.70 11.37
C THR A 28 -11.04 6.65 10.66
N SER A 29 -11.46 7.35 9.60
CA SER A 29 -10.61 8.30 8.86
C SER A 29 -10.12 9.48 9.70
N HIS A 30 -10.80 9.79 10.80
CA HIS A 30 -10.47 10.89 11.69
C HIS A 30 -9.69 10.45 12.91
N LEU A 31 -9.83 9.22 13.38
CA LEU A 31 -9.29 8.75 14.66
C LEU A 31 -8.19 7.70 14.50
N GLN A 32 -8.20 6.91 13.41
CA GLN A 32 -7.19 5.89 13.17
C GLN A 32 -6.03 6.47 12.36
N PRO A 33 -4.78 6.44 12.88
CA PRO A 33 -3.61 6.98 12.19
C PRO A 33 -3.40 6.36 10.80
N CYS A 34 -3.73 5.07 10.67
CA CYS A 34 -3.69 4.35 9.40
C CYS A 34 -4.50 5.05 8.31
N ASP A 35 -5.75 5.40 8.63
CA ASP A 35 -6.69 6.06 7.71
C ASP A 35 -6.51 7.58 7.64
N GLN A 36 -5.87 8.20 8.64
CA GLN A 36 -5.55 9.63 8.64
C GLN A 36 -4.47 10.05 7.63
N GLY A 37 -3.72 9.11 7.06
CA GLY A 37 -2.74 9.46 6.03
C GLY A 37 -1.71 8.38 5.72
N ILE A 38 -1.38 7.50 6.67
CA ILE A 38 -0.36 6.45 6.48
C ILE A 38 -0.68 5.59 5.27
N ILE A 39 -1.90 5.03 5.19
CA ILE A 39 -2.30 4.15 4.10
C ILE A 39 -2.29 4.91 2.76
N ASN A 40 -2.80 6.14 2.73
CA ASN A 40 -2.85 6.95 1.51
C ASN A 40 -1.45 7.27 0.99
N PHE A 41 -0.55 7.73 1.85
CA PHE A 41 0.84 8.04 1.48
C PHE A 41 1.58 6.78 1.04
N PHE A 42 1.49 5.70 1.81
CA PHE A 42 2.11 4.42 1.47
C PHE A 42 1.66 3.93 0.09
N LYS A 43 0.34 3.91 -0.18
CA LYS A 43 -0.22 3.49 -1.48
C LYS A 43 0.26 4.37 -2.63
N ARG A 44 0.35 5.69 -2.42
CA ARG A 44 0.89 6.62 -3.42
C ARG A 44 2.34 6.30 -3.75
N VAL A 45 3.20 6.21 -2.74
CA VAL A 45 4.62 5.93 -2.93
C VAL A 45 4.82 4.56 -3.58
N TYR A 46 4.18 3.52 -3.05
CA TYR A 46 4.21 2.18 -3.62
C TYR A 46 3.78 2.20 -5.09
N GLY A 47 2.64 2.82 -5.41
CA GLY A 47 2.10 2.89 -6.78
C GLY A 47 2.99 3.62 -7.79
N THR A 48 3.84 4.57 -7.36
CA THR A 48 4.78 5.22 -8.29
C THR A 48 5.88 4.28 -8.81
N GLN A 49 6.25 3.25 -8.05
CA GLN A 49 7.35 2.34 -8.39
C GLN A 49 7.02 1.42 -9.59
N PRO A 50 5.91 0.66 -9.60
CA PRO A 50 5.56 -0.19 -10.74
C PRO A 50 5.30 0.62 -12.00
N VAL A 51 4.75 1.84 -11.89
CA VAL A 51 4.54 2.74 -13.02
C VAL A 51 5.87 3.16 -13.66
N ARG A 52 6.87 3.52 -12.84
CA ARG A 52 8.22 3.85 -13.37
C ARG A 52 8.84 2.66 -14.09
N LYS A 53 8.82 1.48 -13.47
CA LYS A 53 9.34 0.23 -14.06
C LYS A 53 8.65 -0.10 -15.40
N TYR A 54 7.33 0.14 -15.51
CA TYR A 54 6.59 -0.04 -16.75
C TYR A 54 7.02 0.95 -17.84
N VAL A 55 7.18 2.22 -17.48
CA VAL A 55 7.64 3.26 -18.42
C VAL A 55 9.05 2.96 -18.93
N ASP A 56 9.95 2.54 -18.05
CA ASP A 56 11.33 2.18 -18.42
C ASP A 56 11.35 0.95 -19.33
N HIS A 57 10.61 -0.11 -18.98
CA HIS A 57 10.42 -1.28 -19.84
C HIS A 57 9.87 -0.91 -21.22
N SER A 58 8.96 0.06 -21.30
CA SER A 58 8.36 0.51 -22.56
C SER A 58 9.36 1.30 -23.44
N LYS A 59 10.28 2.07 -22.84
CA LYS A 59 11.30 2.83 -23.58
C LYS A 59 12.37 1.95 -24.20
N ASP A 60 12.77 0.89 -23.50
CA ASP A 60 13.76 -0.08 -23.99
C ASP A 60 13.27 -0.80 -25.25
N LYS A 61 11.95 -1.05 -25.35
CA LYS A 61 11.33 -1.62 -26.55
C LYS A 61 11.30 -0.68 -27.75
N VAL A 62 11.12 0.63 -27.53
CA VAL A 62 11.11 1.63 -28.61
C VAL A 62 12.50 1.84 -29.20
N SER A 63 13.55 1.70 -28.37
CA SER A 63 14.94 1.87 -28.80
C SER A 63 15.50 0.66 -29.56
N SER A 64 14.87 -0.51 -29.42
CA SER A 64 15.24 -1.76 -30.10
C SER A 64 14.34 -2.01 -31.32
N ALA A 65 14.43 -1.12 -32.32
CA ALA A 65 13.65 -1.21 -33.55
C ALA A 65 14.14 -2.35 -34.46
N SER A 66 13.78 -3.62 -34.19
CA SER A 66 13.91 -4.68 -35.21
C SER A 66 13.08 -5.96 -35.02
N THR A 67 12.17 -6.08 -34.06
CA THR A 67 11.36 -7.33 -33.98
C THR A 67 9.91 -7.04 -33.64
N GLN A 68 9.02 -7.53 -34.50
CA GLN A 68 7.56 -7.54 -34.32
C GLN A 68 7.19 -7.93 -32.88
N PRO A 69 6.23 -7.23 -32.25
CA PRO A 69 5.81 -7.55 -30.89
C PRO A 69 5.08 -8.89 -30.89
N THR A 70 5.81 -9.99 -30.70
CA THR A 70 5.18 -11.25 -30.33
C THR A 70 4.48 -11.02 -28.99
N SER A 71 3.20 -11.37 -28.93
CA SER A 71 2.25 -11.18 -27.82
C SER A 71 2.67 -11.74 -26.44
N SER A 72 3.90 -12.25 -26.31
CA SER A 72 4.41 -12.98 -25.14
C SER A 72 5.14 -12.11 -24.12
N GLU A 73 5.57 -10.90 -24.46
CA GLU A 73 6.49 -10.15 -23.60
C GLU A 73 5.75 -9.02 -22.88
N THR A 74 4.85 -9.44 -21.99
CA THR A 74 4.06 -8.57 -21.12
C THR A 74 4.91 -8.10 -19.93
N PHE A 75 4.71 -6.85 -19.50
CA PHE A 75 5.35 -6.35 -18.28
C PHE A 75 4.81 -7.11 -17.07
N ARG A 76 5.70 -7.73 -16.29
CA ARG A 76 5.34 -8.47 -15.07
C ARG A 76 6.22 -8.06 -13.91
N ILE A 77 5.63 -7.99 -12.73
CA ILE A 77 6.33 -7.78 -11.47
C ILE A 77 6.13 -9.03 -10.63
N SER A 78 7.22 -9.63 -10.14
CA SER A 78 7.12 -10.77 -9.22
C SER A 78 6.68 -10.32 -7.83
N VAL A 79 6.08 -11.22 -7.06
CA VAL A 79 5.69 -10.95 -5.66
C VAL A 79 6.89 -10.49 -4.84
N LEU A 80 8.08 -11.07 -5.07
CA LEU A 80 9.31 -10.65 -4.39
C LEU A 80 9.67 -9.18 -4.67
N TYR A 81 9.59 -8.74 -5.92
CA TYR A 81 9.83 -7.33 -6.26
C TYR A 81 8.75 -6.41 -5.67
N ALA A 82 7.48 -6.85 -5.66
CA ALA A 82 6.42 -6.10 -5.01
C ALA A 82 6.67 -5.95 -3.49
N LEU A 83 7.21 -6.99 -2.82
CA LEU A 83 7.60 -6.93 -1.40
C LEU A 83 8.75 -5.95 -1.15
N TYR A 84 9.75 -5.91 -2.03
CA TYR A 84 10.80 -4.90 -1.93
C TYR A 84 10.26 -3.49 -2.16
N ASP A 85 9.36 -3.30 -3.12
CA ASP A 85 8.72 -2.00 -3.37
C ASP A 85 7.85 -1.57 -2.18
N MET A 86 7.13 -2.51 -1.56
CA MET A 86 6.37 -2.27 -0.32
C MET A 86 7.30 -1.84 0.81
N ARG A 87 8.41 -2.55 1.04
CA ARG A 87 9.40 -2.14 2.06
C ARG A 87 9.94 -0.74 1.79
N ALA A 88 10.38 -0.47 0.57
CA ALA A 88 10.90 0.84 0.18
C ALA A 88 9.86 1.96 0.29
N ALA A 89 8.56 1.64 0.11
CA ALA A 89 7.48 2.59 0.33
C ALA A 89 7.23 2.83 1.83
N TRP A 90 7.32 1.78 2.65
CA TRP A 90 7.17 1.86 4.10
C TRP A 90 8.27 2.71 4.73
N ASP A 91 9.52 2.54 4.30
CA ASP A 91 10.67 3.31 4.80
C ASP A 91 10.53 4.84 4.56
N LYS A 92 9.60 5.27 3.70
CA LYS A 92 9.29 6.68 3.45
C LYS A 92 8.12 7.21 4.28
N VAL A 93 7.36 6.35 4.95
CA VAL A 93 6.30 6.76 5.88
C VAL A 93 6.99 7.34 7.11
N THR A 94 6.71 8.61 7.41
CA THR A 94 7.25 9.30 8.59
C THR A 94 6.11 9.73 9.53
N GLU A 95 6.43 10.17 10.75
CA GLU A 95 5.44 10.69 11.71
C GLU A 95 4.65 11.89 11.15
N GLN A 96 5.25 12.67 10.26
CA GLN A 96 4.59 13.79 9.58
C GLN A 96 3.46 13.35 8.65
N THR A 97 3.40 12.06 8.30
CA THR A 97 2.34 11.48 7.46
C THR A 97 0.98 11.46 8.14
N THR A 98 0.95 11.48 9.47
CA THR A 98 -0.27 11.51 10.29
C THR A 98 -0.60 12.90 10.84
N THR A 99 0.33 13.85 10.77
CA THR A 99 0.12 15.18 11.32
C THR A 99 -0.75 16.00 10.38
N LYS A 100 -2.02 16.19 10.73
CA LYS A 100 -2.86 17.20 10.07
C LYS A 100 -2.26 18.59 10.34
N LYS A 101 -2.16 19.40 9.27
CA LYS A 101 -1.98 20.86 9.39
C LYS A 101 -3.18 21.49 10.08
#